data_AF-A0A1D8GWD7-F1
#
_entry.id   AF-A0A1D8GWD7-F1
#
_cell.length_a   1.000
_cell.length_b   1.000
_cell.length_c   1.000
_cell.angle_alpha   90.00
_cell.angle_beta   90.00
_cell.angle_gamma   90.00
#
_symmetry.space_group_name_H-M   'P 1'
#
loop_
_entity.id
_entity.type
_entity.pdbx_description
1 polymer ?
#
loop_
_entity_poly.entity_id
_entity_poly.type
_entity_poly.pdbx_seq_one_letter_code
_entity_poly.pdbx_strand_id
1 'polypeptide(L)'
;LSQAIPSKYRDSEGFWFGLTKRARVIVYNKDVIEESELSTYEHLANTKWKDKILIRSSSSPYNQSLIAFMIANNGIENAKIWIKGLVSNMARKPSGGDIDQLYAVAADEGSIAIVNSYYFGRIAASNKKSDQAAVKKLGIFFPNQETTGTMINI
;
A
#
# COMPACT_ATOMS: atom_id res chain seq x y z
N LEU A 1 -25.13 -4.54 16.06
CA LEU A 1 -23.92 -4.24 15.26
C LEU A 1 -23.68 -2.73 15.10
N SER A 2 -24.70 -1.91 14.84
CA SER A 2 -24.55 -0.46 14.62
C SER A 2 -23.94 0.35 15.77
N GLN A 3 -24.05 -0.12 17.02
CA GLN A 3 -23.38 0.47 18.19
C GLN A 3 -21.93 -0.02 18.37
N ALA A 4 -21.60 -1.21 17.88
CA ALA A 4 -20.28 -1.83 18.04
C ALA A 4 -19.31 -1.45 16.92
N ILE A 5 -19.83 -1.13 15.73
CA ILE A 5 -19.03 -0.82 14.53
C ILE A 5 -19.11 0.69 14.26
N PRO A 6 -17.97 1.41 14.24
CA PRO A 6 -17.95 2.84 13.93
C PRO A 6 -18.64 3.15 12.59
N SER A 7 -19.33 4.28 12.51
CA SER A 7 -20.14 4.67 11.34
C SER A 7 -19.39 4.60 10.01
N LYS A 8 -18.11 4.99 10.00
CA LYS A 8 -17.24 4.94 8.81
C LYS A 8 -16.93 3.54 8.28
N TYR A 9 -17.29 2.47 9.00
CA TYR A 9 -17.07 1.07 8.61
C TYR A 9 -18.37 0.29 8.48
N ARG A 10 -19.48 0.97 8.29
CA ARG A 10 -20.78 0.35 8.04
C ARG A 10 -21.58 1.20 7.07
N ASP A 11 -22.50 0.54 6.39
CA ASP A 11 -23.47 1.21 5.54
C ASP A 11 -24.39 2.13 6.35
N SER A 12 -24.80 3.25 5.77
CA SER A 12 -25.76 4.17 6.41
C SER A 12 -27.17 3.59 6.45
N GLU A 13 -27.54 2.76 5.47
CA GLU A 13 -28.85 2.10 5.37
C GLU A 13 -28.85 0.70 6.02
N GLY A 14 -27.67 0.22 6.45
CA GLY A 14 -27.52 -1.02 7.21
C GLY A 14 -27.40 -2.28 6.35
N PHE A 15 -27.14 -2.14 5.04
CA PHE A 15 -26.98 -3.29 4.14
C PHE A 15 -25.68 -4.07 4.38
N TRP A 16 -24.64 -3.43 4.90
CA TRP A 16 -23.35 -4.09 5.18
C TRP A 16 -22.64 -3.51 6.41
N PHE A 17 -21.78 -4.33 7.01
CA PHE A 17 -20.98 -4.00 8.18
C PHE A 17 -19.55 -4.56 8.03
N GLY A 18 -18.53 -3.71 8.21
CA GLY A 18 -17.13 -4.11 8.18
C GLY A 18 -16.72 -4.82 9.47
N LEU A 19 -16.44 -6.12 9.38
CA LEU A 19 -16.02 -6.95 10.51
C LEU A 19 -14.50 -6.99 10.70
N THR A 20 -13.76 -6.82 9.60
CA THR A 20 -12.29 -6.74 9.61
C THR A 20 -11.83 -5.50 8.87
N LYS A 21 -10.61 -5.06 9.13
CA LYS A 21 -9.99 -3.92 8.46
C LYS A 21 -8.62 -4.32 7.96
N ARG A 22 -8.23 -3.78 6.82
CA ARG A 22 -6.86 -3.84 6.32
C ARG A 22 -6.40 -2.47 5.86
N ALA A 23 -5.18 -2.13 6.22
CA ALA A 23 -4.53 -0.92 5.76
C ALA A 23 -3.78 -1.20 4.46
N ARG A 24 -3.89 -0.33 3.47
CA ARG A 24 -3.07 -0.41 2.26
C ARG A 24 -1.81 0.43 2.47
N VAL A 25 -0.75 -0.23 2.91
CA VAL A 25 0.48 0.37 3.44
C VAL A 25 1.58 0.43 2.39
N ILE A 26 2.65 1.15 2.74
CA ILE A 26 3.93 1.11 2.05
C ILE A 26 4.81 0.08 2.75
N VAL A 27 5.42 -0.82 1.99
CA VAL A 27 6.52 -1.67 2.47
C VAL A 27 7.77 -1.28 1.70
N TYR A 28 8.90 -1.17 2.40
CA TYR A 28 10.15 -0.71 1.81
C TYR A 28 11.33 -1.60 2.17
N ASN A 29 12.38 -1.57 1.37
CA ASN A 29 13.65 -2.23 1.65
C ASN A 29 14.46 -1.34 2.62
N LYS A 30 14.69 -1.81 3.85
CA LYS A 30 15.42 -1.08 4.91
C LYS A 30 16.92 -0.94 4.62
N ASP A 31 17.46 -1.75 3.72
CA ASP A 31 18.88 -1.66 3.36
C ASP A 31 19.16 -0.43 2.47
N VAL A 32 18.13 0.18 1.88
CA VAL A 32 18.27 1.26 0.88
C VAL A 32 17.34 2.47 1.07
N ILE A 33 16.34 2.38 1.94
CA ILE A 33 15.41 3.48 2.25
C ILE A 33 15.32 3.65 3.75
N GLU A 34 15.52 4.88 4.20
CA GLU A 34 15.24 5.29 5.58
C GLU A 34 13.76 5.64 5.74
N GLU A 35 13.17 5.29 6.88
CA GLU A 35 11.75 5.54 7.14
C GLU A 35 11.39 7.03 7.02
N SER A 36 12.31 7.92 7.41
CA SER A 36 12.16 9.38 7.32
C SER A 36 12.01 9.91 5.89
N GLU A 37 12.34 9.11 4.87
CA GLU A 37 12.13 9.48 3.47
C GLU A 37 10.69 9.28 2.99
N LEU A 38 9.90 8.54 3.75
CA LEU A 38 8.52 8.18 3.48
C LEU A 38 7.57 9.14 4.21
N SER A 39 6.42 9.42 3.59
CA SER A 39 5.43 10.34 4.16
C SER A 39 4.02 10.00 3.73
N THR A 40 3.69 10.24 2.45
CA THR A 40 2.33 10.09 1.94
C THR A 40 2.28 9.29 0.64
N TYR A 41 1.08 8.86 0.23
CA TYR A 41 0.87 8.25 -1.07
C TYR A 41 1.25 9.21 -2.21
N GLU A 42 0.91 10.50 -2.08
CA GLU A 42 1.21 11.54 -3.06
C GLU A 42 2.71 11.65 -3.30
N HIS A 43 3.51 11.53 -2.24
CA HIS A 43 4.95 11.63 -2.31
C HIS A 43 5.60 10.52 -3.17
N LEU A 44 4.92 9.39 -3.35
CA LEU A 44 5.37 8.31 -4.25
C LEU A 44 5.39 8.70 -5.73
N ALA A 45 4.74 9.81 -6.11
CA ALA A 45 4.84 10.37 -7.46
C ALA A 45 6.11 11.20 -7.70
N ASN A 46 6.92 11.48 -6.67
CA ASN A 46 8.16 12.23 -6.80
C ASN A 46 9.21 11.44 -7.59
N THR A 47 9.95 12.09 -8.48
CA THR A 47 10.98 11.48 -9.34
C THR A 47 12.13 10.83 -8.56
N LYS A 48 12.32 11.15 -7.27
CA LYS A 48 13.28 10.44 -6.41
C LYS A 48 12.99 8.93 -6.27
N TRP A 49 11.75 8.53 -6.54
CA TRP A 49 11.28 7.14 -6.54
C TRP A 49 11.31 6.48 -7.92
N LYS A 50 11.94 7.12 -8.90
CA LYS A 50 12.08 6.59 -10.25
C LYS A 50 12.66 5.18 -10.22
N ASP A 51 11.97 4.27 -10.90
CA ASP A 51 12.31 2.84 -11.03
C ASP A 51 12.41 2.09 -9.68
N LYS A 52 11.71 2.56 -8.63
CA LYS A 52 11.71 1.93 -7.29
C LYS A 52 10.37 1.33 -6.87
N ILE A 53 9.27 1.64 -7.56
CA ILE A 53 7.92 1.26 -7.09
C ILE A 53 7.47 -0.07 -7.69
N LEU A 54 7.05 -0.97 -6.81
CA LEU A 54 6.46 -2.26 -7.12
C LEU A 54 4.99 -2.24 -6.72
N ILE A 55 4.12 -2.53 -7.67
CA ILE A 55 2.68 -2.59 -7.42
C ILE A 55 2.05 -3.58 -8.39
N ARG A 56 1.04 -4.30 -7.90
CA ARG A 56 0.26 -5.23 -8.73
C ARG A 56 -0.64 -4.51 -9.73
N SER A 57 -1.25 -5.27 -10.63
CA SER A 57 -2.15 -4.79 -11.69
C SER A 57 -3.23 -3.82 -11.20
N SER A 58 -3.59 -2.87 -12.06
CA SER A 58 -4.72 -1.94 -11.87
C SER A 58 -6.08 -2.65 -11.82
N SER A 59 -6.18 -3.88 -12.32
CA SER A 59 -7.37 -4.73 -12.18
C SER A 59 -7.60 -5.24 -10.74
N SER A 60 -6.65 -5.02 -9.82
CA SER A 60 -6.84 -5.34 -8.41
C SER A 60 -7.88 -4.41 -7.78
N PRO A 61 -8.92 -4.94 -7.12
CA PRO A 61 -9.90 -4.10 -6.41
C PRO A 61 -9.22 -3.25 -5.33
N TYR A 62 -8.10 -3.71 -4.75
CA TYR A 62 -7.36 -2.94 -3.74
C TYR A 62 -6.73 -1.67 -4.32
N ASN A 63 -6.26 -1.74 -5.56
CA ASN A 63 -5.71 -0.57 -6.25
C ASN A 63 -6.82 0.37 -6.71
N GLN A 64 -7.95 -0.18 -7.17
CA GLN A 64 -9.11 0.64 -7.52
C GLN A 64 -9.64 1.41 -6.31
N SER A 65 -9.75 0.77 -5.15
CA SER A 65 -10.17 1.44 -3.91
C SER A 65 -9.14 2.48 -3.45
N LEU A 66 -7.83 2.24 -3.60
CA LEU A 66 -6.80 3.26 -3.32
C LEU A 66 -6.93 4.46 -4.26
N ILE A 67 -7.14 4.23 -5.57
CA ILE A 67 -7.36 5.31 -6.52
C ILE A 67 -8.62 6.10 -6.18
N ALA A 68 -9.72 5.42 -5.82
CA ALA A 68 -10.94 6.07 -5.37
C ALA A 68 -10.70 6.91 -4.11
N PHE A 69 -9.92 6.41 -3.14
CA PHE A 69 -9.50 7.16 -1.97
C PHE A 69 -8.71 8.42 -2.34
N MET A 70 -7.76 8.32 -3.28
CA MET A 70 -7.00 9.48 -3.75
C MET A 70 -7.89 10.50 -4.47
N ILE A 71 -8.85 10.05 -5.28
CA ILE A 71 -9.83 10.93 -5.94
C ILE A 71 -10.72 11.62 -4.91
N ALA A 72 -11.22 10.90 -3.92
CA ALA A 72 -12.13 11.44 -2.90
C ALA A 72 -11.46 12.53 -2.05
N ASN A 73 -10.17 12.38 -1.73
CA ASN A 73 -9.45 13.33 -0.89
C ASN A 73 -8.79 14.48 -1.67
N ASN A 74 -8.34 14.23 -2.90
CA ASN A 74 -7.50 15.19 -3.64
C ASN A 74 -8.14 15.71 -4.92
N GLY A 75 -9.29 15.16 -5.33
CA GLY A 75 -9.95 15.45 -6.59
C GLY A 75 -9.35 14.70 -7.78
N ILE A 76 -10.14 14.59 -8.85
CA ILE A 76 -9.80 13.78 -10.03
C ILE A 76 -8.54 14.26 -10.76
N GLU A 77 -8.32 15.56 -10.85
CA GLU A 77 -7.17 16.13 -11.57
C GLU A 77 -5.86 15.86 -10.85
N ASN A 78 -5.81 16.06 -9.52
CA ASN A 78 -4.62 15.74 -8.72
C ASN A 78 -4.36 14.23 -8.69
N ALA A 79 -5.41 13.40 -8.60
CA ALA A 79 -5.28 11.95 -8.66
C ALA A 79 -4.69 11.48 -10.01
N LYS A 80 -5.08 12.10 -11.13
CA LYS A 80 -4.47 11.81 -12.46
C LYS A 80 -2.98 12.15 -12.49
N ILE A 81 -2.58 13.29 -11.95
CA ILE A 81 -1.17 13.71 -11.87
C ILE A 81 -0.38 12.70 -11.03
N TRP A 82 -0.91 12.36 -9.86
CA TRP A 82 -0.31 11.36 -8.96
C TRP A 82 -0.14 10.00 -9.64
N ILE A 83 -1.17 9.47 -10.31
CA ILE A 83 -1.09 8.18 -11.01
C ILE A 83 -0.02 8.20 -12.10
N LYS A 84 0.08 9.29 -12.87
CA LYS A 84 1.11 9.43 -13.91
C LYS A 84 2.51 9.36 -13.30
N GLY A 85 2.75 10.08 -12.21
CA GLY A 85 4.02 10.02 -11.47
C GLY A 85 4.30 8.63 -10.93
N LEU A 86 3.32 7.99 -10.27
CA LEU A 86 3.43 6.64 -9.73
C LEU A 86 3.79 5.62 -10.82
N VAL A 87 3.12 5.67 -11.98
CA VAL A 87 3.40 4.80 -13.14
C VAL A 87 4.80 5.06 -13.69
N SER A 88 5.21 6.33 -13.80
CA SER A 88 6.55 6.68 -14.26
C SER A 88 7.67 6.18 -13.33
N ASN A 89 7.34 5.94 -12.05
CA ASN A 89 8.25 5.48 -11.02
C ASN A 89 8.27 3.95 -10.81
N MET A 90 7.48 3.20 -11.58
CA MET A 90 7.43 1.74 -11.46
C MET A 90 8.77 1.12 -11.87
N ALA A 91 9.30 0.24 -11.03
CA ALA A 91 10.53 -0.52 -11.30
C ALA A 91 10.34 -1.55 -12.43
N ARG A 92 9.12 -2.05 -12.57
CA ARG A 92 8.73 -2.99 -13.64
C ARG A 92 7.24 -2.91 -13.92
N LYS A 93 6.82 -3.53 -15.03
CA LYS A 93 5.38 -3.72 -15.31
C LYS A 93 4.71 -4.47 -14.16
N PRO A 94 3.46 -4.11 -13.79
CA PRO A 94 2.73 -4.80 -12.73
C PRO A 94 2.59 -6.30 -13.00
N SER A 95 2.93 -7.13 -12.01
CA SER A 95 2.71 -8.58 -12.07
C SER A 95 2.60 -9.17 -10.67
N GLY A 96 2.00 -10.36 -10.53
CA GLY A 96 1.85 -11.04 -9.25
C GLY A 96 0.84 -10.39 -8.29
N GLY A 97 0.78 -10.93 -7.07
CA GLY A 97 0.02 -10.41 -5.93
C GLY A 97 0.87 -9.58 -4.97
N ASP A 98 0.27 -9.17 -3.86
CA ASP A 98 0.93 -8.34 -2.83
C ASP A 98 2.14 -9.07 -2.21
N ILE A 99 2.06 -10.39 -1.98
CA ILE A 99 3.20 -11.20 -1.47
C ILE A 99 4.38 -11.17 -2.45
N ASP A 100 4.11 -11.27 -3.76
CA ASP A 100 5.17 -11.22 -4.76
C ASP A 100 5.87 -9.86 -4.78
N GLN A 101 5.15 -8.77 -4.47
CA GLN A 101 5.79 -7.45 -4.34
C GLN A 101 6.68 -7.40 -3.10
N LEU A 102 6.28 -8.01 -1.99
CA LEU A 102 7.11 -8.09 -0.78
C LEU A 102 8.43 -8.82 -1.06
N TYR A 103 8.37 -9.94 -1.77
CA TYR A 103 9.58 -10.67 -2.16
C TYR A 103 10.43 -9.89 -3.16
N ALA A 104 9.82 -9.22 -4.13
CA ALA A 104 10.55 -8.38 -5.07
C ALA A 104 11.26 -7.20 -4.37
N VAL A 105 10.65 -6.59 -3.34
CA VAL A 105 11.32 -5.58 -2.51
C VAL A 105 12.49 -6.18 -1.72
N ALA A 106 12.30 -7.35 -1.11
CA ALA A 106 13.37 -8.02 -0.37
C ALA A 106 14.52 -8.52 -1.29
N ALA A 107 14.23 -8.72 -2.57
CA ALA A 107 15.18 -9.08 -3.62
C ALA A 107 15.81 -7.86 -4.32
N ASP A 108 15.45 -6.64 -3.89
CA ASP A 108 15.95 -5.38 -4.46
C ASP A 108 15.60 -5.17 -5.95
N GLU A 109 14.53 -5.80 -6.44
CA GLU A 109 13.97 -5.51 -7.77
C GLU A 109 13.31 -4.11 -7.85
N GLY A 110 13.01 -3.54 -6.69
CA GLY A 110 12.47 -2.21 -6.47
C GLY A 110 12.43 -1.96 -4.96
N SER A 111 12.51 -0.72 -4.54
CA SER A 111 12.73 -0.40 -3.13
C SER A 111 11.43 -0.21 -2.33
N ILE A 112 10.27 -0.04 -2.99
CA ILE A 112 8.98 0.24 -2.35
C ILE A 112 7.87 -0.63 -2.97
N ALA A 113 7.01 -1.22 -2.15
CA ALA A 113 5.76 -1.86 -2.55
C ALA A 113 4.53 -1.25 -1.88
N ILE A 114 3.40 -1.19 -2.60
CA ILE A 114 2.09 -0.83 -2.03
C ILE A 114 1.24 -2.10 -1.85
N VAL A 115 0.97 -2.47 -0.60
CA VAL A 115 0.35 -3.76 -0.24
C VAL A 115 -0.67 -3.63 0.89
N ASN A 116 -1.53 -4.63 1.05
CA ASN A 116 -2.34 -4.73 2.28
C ASN A 116 -1.48 -5.23 3.45
N SER A 117 -1.63 -4.62 4.62
CA SER A 117 -0.83 -4.86 5.83
C SER A 117 -0.80 -6.33 6.27
N TYR A 118 -1.90 -7.06 6.13
CA TYR A 118 -1.96 -8.46 6.55
C TYR A 118 -1.06 -9.39 5.73
N TYR A 119 -0.65 -9.01 4.51
CA TYR A 119 0.29 -9.84 3.74
C TYR A 119 1.70 -9.77 4.35
N PHE A 120 2.11 -8.59 4.82
CA PHE A 120 3.33 -8.45 5.62
C PHE A 120 3.22 -9.27 6.91
N GLY A 121 2.10 -9.11 7.64
CA GLY A 121 1.86 -9.89 8.86
C GLY A 121 1.87 -11.41 8.62
N ARG A 122 1.33 -11.87 7.49
CA ARG A 122 1.33 -13.29 7.09
C ARG A 122 2.74 -13.83 6.88
N ILE A 123 3.61 -13.12 6.16
CA ILE A 123 4.98 -13.59 5.94
C ILE A 123 5.83 -13.46 7.22
N ALA A 124 5.57 -12.44 8.05
CA ALA A 124 6.24 -12.27 9.34
C ALA A 124 5.90 -13.40 10.33
N ALA A 125 4.66 -13.89 10.32
CA ALA A 125 4.21 -15.00 11.15
C ALA A 125 4.55 -16.39 10.57
N SER A 126 5.14 -16.48 9.38
CA SER A 126 5.43 -17.74 8.69
C SER A 126 6.71 -18.40 9.21
N ASN A 127 6.71 -19.72 9.41
CA ASN A 127 7.91 -20.48 9.80
C ASN A 127 8.85 -20.79 8.62
N LYS A 128 8.51 -20.38 7.39
CA LYS A 128 9.35 -20.62 6.22
C LYS A 128 10.60 -19.76 6.29
N LYS A 129 11.77 -20.39 6.09
CA LYS A 129 13.07 -19.68 6.08
C LYS A 129 13.13 -18.55 5.04
N SER A 130 12.51 -18.75 3.87
CA SER A 130 12.39 -17.73 2.82
C SER A 130 11.66 -16.47 3.31
N ASP A 131 10.55 -16.66 4.00
CA ASP A 131 9.68 -15.58 4.45
C ASP A 131 10.38 -14.80 5.57
N GLN A 132 11.02 -15.51 6.50
CA GLN A 132 11.84 -14.91 7.56
C GLN A 132 13.04 -14.13 7.00
N ALA A 133 13.69 -14.64 5.95
CA ALA A 133 14.77 -13.93 5.28
C ALA A 133 14.27 -12.65 4.59
N ALA A 134 13.11 -12.71 3.92
CA ALA A 134 12.51 -11.54 3.29
C ALA A 134 12.14 -10.47 4.32
N VAL A 135 11.39 -10.83 5.37
CA VAL A 135 10.91 -9.90 6.40
C VAL A 135 12.04 -9.14 7.09
N LYS A 136 13.21 -9.76 7.28
CA LYS A 136 14.39 -9.08 7.86
C LYS A 136 14.81 -7.84 7.08
N LYS A 137 14.66 -7.84 5.76
CA LYS A 137 14.98 -6.72 4.87
C LYS A 137 13.87 -5.69 4.75
N LEU A 138 12.66 -6.04 5.14
CA LEU A 138 11.48 -5.21 4.92
C LEU A 138 11.15 -4.35 6.14
N GLY A 139 10.70 -3.12 5.86
CA GLY A 139 10.04 -2.21 6.79
C GLY A 139 8.60 -1.98 6.35
N ILE A 140 7.71 -1.65 7.29
CA ILE A 140 6.31 -1.33 7.02
C ILE A 140 6.05 0.11 7.45
N PHE A 141 5.44 0.90 6.59
CA PHE A 141 5.15 2.31 6.80
C PHE A 141 3.68 2.61 6.53
N PHE A 142 3.05 3.33 7.46
CA PHE A 142 1.64 3.73 7.40
C PHE A 142 1.56 5.18 6.91
N PRO A 143 1.34 5.43 5.60
CA PRO A 143 1.41 6.78 5.05
C PRO A 143 0.26 7.68 5.51
N ASN A 144 0.43 8.99 5.29
CA ASN A 144 -0.57 10.04 5.49
C ASN A 144 -0.98 10.25 6.96
N GLN A 145 -0.14 9.93 7.95
CA GLN A 145 -0.48 10.10 9.38
C GLN A 145 -0.86 11.54 9.75
N GLU A 146 -0.23 12.53 9.12
CA GLU A 146 -0.49 13.95 9.37
C GLU A 146 -1.57 14.56 8.45
N THR A 147 -2.21 13.77 7.58
CA THR A 147 -3.19 14.27 6.60
C THR A 147 -4.49 13.48 6.64
N THR A 148 -4.66 12.51 5.74
CA THR A 148 -5.91 11.75 5.53
C THR A 148 -5.95 10.44 6.32
N GLY A 149 -4.83 10.05 6.93
CA GLY A 149 -4.59 8.72 7.47
C GLY A 149 -4.36 7.68 6.36
N THR A 150 -3.76 6.55 6.75
CA THR A 150 -3.58 5.42 5.83
C THR A 150 -4.92 4.89 5.35
N MET A 151 -5.00 4.60 4.05
CA MET A 151 -6.20 4.07 3.42
C MET A 151 -6.61 2.72 4.02
N ILE A 152 -7.84 2.64 4.53
CA ILE A 152 -8.42 1.45 5.14
C ILE A 152 -9.47 0.85 4.20
N ASN A 153 -9.33 -0.45 3.93
CA ASN A 153 -10.36 -1.27 3.29
C ASN A 153 -11.01 -2.19 4.33
N ILE A 154 -12.28 -2.51 4.10
CA ILE A 154 -13.07 -3.50 4.85
C ILE A 154 -13.42 -4.70 3.97
#